data_AF-A0A6N9J812-F1
#
_entry.id   AF-A0A6N9J812-F1
#
_cell.length_a   1.000
_cell.length_b   1.000
_cell.length_c   1.000
_cell.angle_alpha   90.00
_cell.angle_beta   90.00
_cell.angle_gamma   90.00
#
_symmetry.space_group_name_H-M   'P 1'
#
loop_
_entity.id
_entity.type
_entity.pdbx_description
1 polymer ?
#
loop_
_entity_poly.entity_id
_entity_poly.type
_entity_poly.pdbx_seq_one_letter_code
_entity_poly.pdbx_strand_id
1 'polypeptide(L)' 'MTPAVILKKSHTVHLKPEGEICNRLKAGTKVRVVKNKGDWAYVNWRSEKKKGWIYLP' A
#
# COMPACT_ATOMS: atom_id res chain seq x y z
N MET A 1 13.69 11.00 1.68
CA MET A 1 12.97 10.42 0.50
C MET A 1 12.40 9.07 0.91
N THR A 2 11.11 8.81 0.69
CA THR A 2 10.50 7.51 0.97
C THR A 2 10.82 6.51 -0.15
N PRO A 3 11.29 5.29 0.19
CA PRO A 3 11.70 4.31 -0.80
C PRO A 3 10.48 3.82 -1.61
N ALA A 4 10.69 3.65 -2.91
CA ALA A 4 9.71 3.02 -3.79
C ALA A 4 9.95 1.51 -3.85
N VAL A 5 8.88 0.73 -3.71
CA VAL A 5 8.90 -0.73 -3.66
C VAL A 5 7.98 -1.29 -4.75
N ILE A 6 8.36 -2.41 -5.34
CA ILE A 6 7.52 -3.17 -6.28
C ILE A 6 6.84 -4.30 -5.52
N LEU A 7 5.50 -4.34 -5.56
CA LEU A 7 4.73 -5.38 -4.88
C LEU A 7 4.96 -6.75 -5.54
N LYS A 8 5.36 -7.74 -4.74
CA LYS A 8 5.61 -9.12 -5.24
C LYS A 8 4.34 -9.91 -5.48
N LYS A 9 3.26 -9.57 -4.78
CA LYS A 9 1.92 -10.16 -4.93
C LYS A 9 0.85 -9.06 -4.93
N SER A 10 -0.38 -9.43 -5.25
CA SER A 10 -1.52 -8.53 -5.15
C SER A 10 -1.88 -8.26 -3.68
N HIS A 11 -2.27 -7.03 -3.36
CA HIS A 11 -2.68 -6.62 -2.03
C HIS A 11 -4.00 -5.86 -2.10
N THR A 12 -4.89 -6.09 -1.14
CA THR A 12 -6.06 -5.23 -0.93
C THR A 12 -5.61 -3.92 -0.29
N VAL A 13 -6.27 -2.83 -0.65
CA VAL A 13 -6.05 -1.51 -0.06
C VAL A 13 -7.21 -1.17 0.85
N HIS A 14 -6.88 -0.73 2.05
CA HIS A 14 -7.82 -0.40 3.10
C HIS A 14 -7.75 1.10 3.46
N LEU A 15 -8.86 1.67 3.92
CA LEU A 15 -8.90 3.07 4.39
C LEU A 15 -8.11 3.25 5.71
N LYS A 16 -8.12 2.22 6.56
CA LYS A 16 -7.35 2.09 7.80
C LYS A 16 -6.95 0.61 7.98
N PRO A 17 -5.96 0.28 8.82
CA PRO A 17 -5.66 -1.11 9.19
C PRO A 17 -6.93 -1.84 9.63
N GLU A 18 -7.14 -3.05 9.10
CA GLU A 18 -8.32 -3.90 9.36
C GLU A 18 -9.68 -3.27 8.98
N GLY A 19 -9.67 -2.13 8.27
CA GLY A 19 -10.88 -1.45 7.82
C GLY A 19 -11.42 -1.98 6.49
N GLU A 20 -12.39 -1.25 5.94
CA GLU A 20 -12.98 -1.56 4.64
C GLU A 20 -11.94 -1.58 3.51
N ILE A 21 -12.13 -2.52 2.58
CA ILE A 21 -11.36 -2.60 1.34
C ILE A 21 -11.92 -1.58 0.36
N CYS A 22 -11.08 -0.64 -0.09
CA CYS A 22 -11.47 0.40 -1.05
C CYS A 22 -10.77 0.25 -2.41
N ASN A 23 -9.77 -0.63 -2.53
CA ASN A 23 -9.07 -0.90 -3.80
C ASN A 23 -8.30 -2.22 -3.76
N ARG A 24 -7.68 -2.59 -4.89
CA ARG A 24 -6.73 -3.70 -5.01
C ARG A 24 -5.54 -3.30 -5.88
N LEU A 25 -4.33 -3.50 -5.37
CA LEU A 25 -3.09 -3.35 -6.13
C LEU A 25 -2.65 -4.72 -6.63
N LYS A 26 -2.29 -4.80 -7.90
CA LYS A 26 -1.77 -6.04 -8.50
C LYS A 26 -0.27 -6.19 -8.20
N ALA A 27 0.23 -7.43 -8.25
CA ALA A 27 1.66 -7.68 -8.31
C ALA A 27 2.33 -6.84 -9.43
N GLY A 28 3.58 -6.42 -9.21
CA GLY A 28 4.31 -5.52 -10.11
C GLY A 28 4.00 -4.04 -9.93
N THR A 29 2.96 -3.67 -9.15
CA THR A 29 2.67 -2.26 -8.88
C THR A 29 3.79 -1.61 -8.08
N LYS A 30 4.32 -0.49 -8.57
CA LYS A 30 5.27 0.36 -7.83
C LYS A 30 4.52 1.27 -6.87
N VAL A 31 4.88 1.20 -5.60
CA VAL A 31 4.31 2.01 -4.51
C VAL A 31 5.44 2.70 -3.74
N ARG A 32 5.13 3.79 -3.03
CA ARG A 32 6.03 4.39 -2.02
C ARG A 32 5.47 4.09 -0.64
N VAL A 33 6.29 3.52 0.24
CA VAL A 33 5.91 3.31 1.63
C VAL A 33 6.12 4.61 2.39
N VAL A 34 5.06 5.12 3.01
CA VAL A 34 5.05 6.41 3.72
C VAL A 34 5.26 6.19 5.21
N LYS A 35 4.58 5.21 5.81
CA LYS A 35 4.71 4.84 7.22
C LYS A 35 4.18 3.43 7.46
N ASN A 36 4.59 2.82 8.56
CA ASN A 36 4.14 1.49 8.98
C ASN A 36 3.40 1.53 10.32
N LYS A 37 2.53 0.56 10.55
CA LYS A 37 1.86 0.28 11.84
C LYS A 37 1.70 -1.23 11.98
N GLY A 38 2.62 -1.86 12.71
CA GLY A 38 2.76 -3.33 12.70
C GLY A 38 2.96 -3.83 11.27
N ASP A 39 2.23 -4.86 10.90
CA ASP A 39 2.24 -5.47 9.56
C ASP A 39 1.55 -4.62 8.48
N TRP A 40 1.03 -3.44 8.82
CA TRP A 40 0.36 -2.56 7.87
C TRP A 40 1.29 -1.45 7.37
N ALA A 41 1.34 -1.27 6.06
CA ALA A 41 2.05 -0.17 5.42
C ALA A 41 1.07 0.82 4.78
N TYR A 42 1.22 2.10 5.11
CA TYR A 42 0.55 3.18 4.40
C TYR A 42 1.36 3.53 3.16
N VAL A 43 0.74 3.36 1.99
CA VAL A 43 1.43 3.49 0.71
C VAL A 43 0.76 4.52 -0.20
N ASN A 44 1.58 5.16 -1.02
CA ASN A 44 1.16 6.02 -2.12
C ASN A 44 1.51 5.39 -3.47
N TRP A 45 0.66 5.57 -4.48
CA TRP A 45 0.90 5.09 -5.85
C TRP A 45 0.32 6.04 -6.90
N ARG A 46 0.64 5.81 -8.18
CA ARG A 46 0.32 6.71 -9.31
C ARG A 46 0.76 8.15 -9.04
N SER A 47 2.05 8.34 -8.79
CA SER A 47 2.64 9.65 -8.50
C SER A 47 1.93 10.37 -7.36
N GLU A 48 1.69 9.63 -6.27
CA GLU A 48 1.13 10.16 -5.00
C GLU A 48 -0.33 10.61 -5.04
N LYS A 49 -1.02 10.44 -6.17
CA LYS A 49 -2.45 10.77 -6.32
C LYS A 49 -3.37 9.80 -5.59
N LYS A 50 -2.89 8.59 -5.28
CA LYS A 50 -3.66 7.56 -4.58
C LYS A 50 -2.89 7.07 -3.37
N LYS A 51 -3.63 6.76 -2.30
CA LYS A 51 -3.09 6.40 -0.99
C LYS A 51 -4.00 5.42 -0.25
N GLY A 52 -3.42 4.65 0.66
CA GLY A 52 -4.16 3.68 1.48
C GLY A 52 -3.24 2.70 2.21
N TRP A 53 -3.84 1.81 3.01
CA TRP A 53 -3.13 0.82 3.80
C TRP A 53 -3.12 -0.54 3.10
N ILE A 54 -1.97 -1.20 3.06
CA ILE A 54 -1.82 -2.59 2.61
C ILE A 54 -1.20 -3.41 3.73
N TYR A 55 -1.61 -4.68 3.83
CA TYR A 55 -1.03 -5.64 4.77
C TYR A 55 0.21 -6.29 4.14
N LEU A 56 1.36 -6.20 4.81
CA LEU A 56 2.67 -6.74 4.39
C LEU A 56 3.22 -7.68 5.48
N PRO A 57 2.78 -8.95 5.50
CA PRO A 57 3.37 -9.99 6.35
C PRO A 57 4.73 -10.46 5.80
#